data_AF-A0A258AJK3-F1
#
_entry.id   AF-A0A258AJK3-F1
#
_cell.length_a   1.000
_cell.length_b   1.000
_cell.length_c   1.000
_cell.angle_alpha   90.00
_cell.angle_beta   90.00
_cell.angle_gamma   90.00
#
_symmetry.space_group_name_H-M   'P 1'
#
loop_
_entity.id
_entity.type
_entity.pdbx_description
1 polymer ?
#
loop_
_entity_poly.entity_id
_entity_poly.type
_entity_poly.pdbx_seq_one_letter_code
_entity_poly.pdbx_strand_id
1 'polypeptide(L)'
;AGQLKLKPGADGKWLDPRAPDGVTILAPYEQYNIDAFPGLNTGDAAAKMQLFDLQNDPGEQHDVAAGHPDEVKRLLAAYEAMNKDVPVIDEVKRTPYKK
;
A
#
# COMPACT_ATOMS: atom_id res chain seq x y z
N ALA A 1 4.00 10.29 -33.35
CA ALA A 1 3.89 10.24 -31.89
C ALA A 1 4.61 11.45 -31.31
N GLY A 2 3.87 12.46 -30.84
CA GLY A 2 4.43 13.71 -30.35
C GLY A 2 5.15 13.49 -29.02
N GLN A 3 6.42 13.86 -28.95
CA GLN A 3 7.20 13.86 -27.72
C GLN A 3 6.52 14.77 -26.69
N LEU A 4 6.04 14.19 -25.59
CA LEU A 4 5.59 14.94 -24.42
C LEU A 4 6.78 15.77 -23.93
N LYS A 5 6.68 17.10 -24.02
CA LYS A 5 7.70 18.03 -23.52
C LYS A 5 7.60 18.09 -21.99
N LEU A 6 8.07 17.05 -21.33
CA LEU A 6 8.20 16.97 -19.88
C LEU A 6 9.20 18.04 -19.43
N LYS A 7 8.82 18.92 -18.51
CA LYS A 7 9.71 19.91 -17.91
C LYS A 7 9.99 19.53 -16.46
N PRO A 8 11.25 19.59 -15.99
CA PRO A 8 11.53 19.44 -14.57
C PRO A 8 10.97 20.64 -13.79
N GLY A 9 10.26 20.36 -12.69
CA GLY A 9 9.83 21.33 -11.70
C GLY A 9 10.99 21.81 -10.83
N ALA A 10 10.74 22.83 -10.01
CA ALA A 10 11.74 23.47 -9.14
C ALA A 10 12.31 22.51 -8.07
N ASP A 11 11.62 21.41 -7.80
CA ASP A 11 11.97 20.31 -6.90
C ASP A 11 12.64 19.12 -7.62
N GLY A 12 12.88 19.24 -8.94
CA GLY A 12 13.47 18.19 -9.77
C GLY A 12 12.47 17.09 -10.18
N LYS A 13 11.18 17.20 -9.81
CA LYS A 13 10.15 16.26 -10.24
C LYS A 13 9.62 16.63 -11.63
N TRP A 14 9.29 15.64 -12.44
CA TRP A 14 8.76 15.87 -13.79
C TRP A 14 7.33 16.41 -13.74
N LEU A 15 7.10 17.63 -14.24
CA LEU A 15 5.75 18.17 -14.42
C LEU A 15 5.12 17.59 -15.69
N ASP A 16 4.01 16.84 -15.56
CA ASP A 16 3.14 16.49 -16.68
C ASP A 16 2.24 17.70 -17.00
N PRO A 17 2.29 18.29 -18.21
CA PRO A 17 1.41 19.39 -18.61
C PRO A 17 -0.08 19.03 -18.66
N ARG A 18 -0.44 17.75 -18.55
CA ARG A 18 -1.82 17.25 -18.44
C ARG A 18 -2.20 16.95 -16.99
N ALA A 19 -1.28 17.12 -16.05
CA ALA A 19 -1.60 16.97 -14.64
C ALA A 19 -2.62 18.05 -14.23
N PRO A 20 -3.42 17.77 -13.20
CA PRO A 20 -4.28 18.77 -12.56
C PRO A 20 -3.44 19.93 -12.02
N ASP A 21 -3.30 21.00 -12.81
CA ASP A 21 -2.56 22.21 -12.45
C ASP A 21 -3.51 23.36 -12.02
N GLY A 22 -4.83 23.14 -12.13
CA GLY A 22 -5.86 24.11 -11.80
C GLY A 22 -6.07 25.21 -12.84
N VAL A 23 -5.34 25.17 -13.96
CA VAL A 23 -5.37 26.19 -15.02
C VAL A 23 -5.72 25.57 -16.37
N THR A 24 -5.30 24.33 -16.61
CA THR A 24 -5.50 23.59 -17.85
C THR A 24 -6.76 22.74 -17.76
N ILE A 25 -7.76 23.04 -18.61
CA ILE A 25 -9.13 22.47 -18.63
C ILE A 25 -9.19 20.93 -18.84
N LEU A 26 -8.05 20.26 -18.98
CA LEU A 26 -7.98 18.83 -19.32
C LEU A 26 -8.29 17.89 -18.13
N ALA A 27 -8.22 18.37 -16.89
CA ALA A 27 -8.56 17.57 -15.70
C ALA A 27 -9.09 18.45 -14.54
N PRO A 28 -10.01 17.92 -13.70
CA PRO A 28 -10.42 18.60 -12.48
C PRO A 28 -9.24 18.83 -11.54
N TYR A 29 -9.14 20.02 -10.95
CA TYR A 29 -8.06 20.37 -10.02
C TYR A 29 -7.92 19.41 -8.84
N GLU A 30 -9.04 18.86 -8.36
CA GLU A 30 -9.12 17.97 -7.20
C GLU A 30 -8.59 16.55 -7.49
N GLN A 31 -8.26 16.23 -8.74
CA GLN A 31 -7.72 14.94 -9.11
C GLN A 31 -6.31 14.76 -8.54
N TYR A 32 -6.06 13.61 -7.91
CA TYR A 32 -4.75 13.26 -7.37
C TYR A 32 -3.67 13.19 -8.46
N ASN A 33 -2.47 13.65 -8.12
CA ASN A 33 -1.28 13.51 -8.96
C ASN A 33 -0.73 12.08 -8.92
N ILE A 34 0.06 11.70 -9.92
CA ILE A 34 0.66 10.37 -10.02
C ILE A 34 1.61 10.03 -8.85
N ASP A 35 2.16 11.05 -8.18
CA ASP A 35 3.03 10.89 -7.02
C ASP A 35 2.28 10.92 -5.68
N ALA A 36 0.96 11.13 -5.71
CA ALA A 36 0.12 11.01 -4.53
C ALA A 36 -0.10 9.53 -4.23
N PHE A 37 0.44 9.06 -3.10
CA PHE A 37 0.19 7.71 -2.62
C PHE A 37 -1.29 7.56 -2.26
N PRO A 38 -1.99 6.51 -2.75
CA PRO A 38 -3.35 6.27 -2.34
C PRO A 38 -3.36 5.73 -0.90
N GLY A 39 -3.89 6.52 0.04
CA GLY A 39 -4.04 6.11 1.44
C GLY A 39 -2.94 6.62 2.37
N LEU A 40 -2.73 5.91 3.47
CA LEU A 40 -1.78 6.28 4.53
C LEU A 40 -0.40 5.66 4.27
N ASN A 41 0.66 6.42 4.55
CA ASN A 41 2.06 6.00 4.48
C ASN A 41 2.76 6.03 5.85
N THR A 42 1.98 6.18 6.91
CA THR A 42 2.41 6.29 8.29
C THR A 42 2.03 5.01 9.04
N GLY A 43 2.42 4.90 10.31
CA GLY A 43 2.11 3.76 11.16
C GLY A 43 3.37 3.08 11.69
N ASP A 44 3.15 2.09 12.55
CA ASP A 44 4.23 1.26 13.07
C ASP A 44 4.90 0.45 11.96
N ALA A 45 6.20 0.21 12.11
CA ALA A 45 6.96 -0.57 11.14
C ALA A 45 6.44 -2.02 11.07
N ALA A 46 6.40 -2.58 9.86
CA ALA A 46 5.97 -3.95 9.65
C ALA A 46 6.81 -4.93 10.49
N ALA A 47 6.12 -5.70 11.32
CA ALA A 47 6.69 -6.68 12.23
C ALA A 47 5.89 -7.99 12.17
N LYS A 48 6.46 -9.06 12.72
CA LYS A 48 5.73 -10.32 12.86
C LYS A 48 4.79 -10.24 14.07
N MET A 49 3.63 -10.89 13.97
CA MET A 49 2.68 -11.05 15.08
C MET A 49 2.09 -9.74 15.61
N GLN A 50 1.86 -8.77 14.74
CA GLN A 50 1.19 -7.52 15.11
C GLN A 50 -0.30 -7.76 15.34
N LEU A 51 -0.89 -6.94 16.21
CA LEU A 51 -2.32 -6.96 16.51
C LEU A 51 -2.87 -5.54 16.40
N PHE A 52 -3.92 -5.37 15.61
CA PHE A 52 -4.58 -4.09 15.38
C PHE A 52 -6.06 -4.18 15.77
N ASP A 53 -6.57 -3.09 16.34
CA ASP A 53 -8.01 -2.92 16.58
C ASP A 53 -8.65 -2.21 15.39
N LEU A 54 -9.21 -2.97 14.44
CA LEU A 54 -9.79 -2.41 13.22
C LEU A 54 -10.99 -1.48 13.45
N GLN A 55 -11.63 -1.50 14.63
CA GLN A 55 -12.74 -0.59 14.91
C GLN A 55 -12.24 0.82 15.24
N ASN A 56 -11.16 0.91 15.99
CA ASN A 56 -10.57 2.18 16.44
C ASN A 56 -9.37 2.61 15.59
N ASP A 57 -8.76 1.68 14.84
CA ASP A 57 -7.62 1.87 13.95
C ASP A 57 -7.81 1.11 12.62
N PRO A 58 -8.68 1.61 11.71
CA PRO A 58 -8.90 1.00 10.40
C PRO A 58 -7.68 1.07 9.47
N GLY A 59 -6.71 1.93 9.79
CA GLY A 59 -5.49 2.12 9.00
C GLY A 59 -4.34 1.20 9.41
N GLU A 60 -4.52 0.35 10.42
CA GLU A 60 -3.47 -0.53 10.95
C GLU A 60 -2.20 0.24 11.35
N GLN A 61 -2.39 1.38 12.00
CA GLN A 61 -1.34 2.33 12.31
C GLN A 61 -0.61 1.99 13.61
N HIS A 62 -1.25 1.32 14.58
CA HIS A 62 -0.75 1.14 15.95
C HIS A 62 -0.83 -0.32 16.41
N ASP A 63 0.32 -0.94 16.62
CA ASP A 63 0.41 -2.32 17.10
C ASP A 63 0.16 -2.40 18.61
N VAL A 64 -0.91 -3.11 18.99
CA VAL A 64 -1.30 -3.32 20.39
C VAL A 64 -0.95 -4.72 20.91
N ALA A 65 -0.19 -5.53 20.16
CA ALA A 65 0.12 -6.92 20.50
C ALA A 65 0.74 -7.08 21.90
N ALA A 66 1.66 -6.17 22.28
CA ALA A 66 2.32 -6.20 23.59
C ALA A 66 1.35 -6.02 24.76
N GLY A 67 0.25 -5.29 24.56
CA GLY A 67 -0.78 -5.05 25.58
C GLY A 67 -1.84 -6.16 25.67
N HIS A 68 -1.96 -7.01 24.65
CA HIS A 68 -3.01 -8.03 24.54
C HIS A 68 -2.46 -9.43 24.20
N PRO A 69 -1.54 -9.99 25.00
CA PRO A 69 -0.87 -11.27 24.68
C PRO A 69 -1.84 -12.46 24.63
N ASP A 70 -2.94 -12.43 25.38
CA ASP A 70 -3.94 -13.50 25.37
C ASP A 70 -4.77 -13.51 24.08
N GLU A 71 -5.05 -12.33 23.52
CA GLU A 71 -5.76 -12.21 22.25
C GLU A 71 -4.88 -12.67 21.08
N VAL A 72 -3.60 -12.31 21.10
CA VAL A 72 -2.61 -12.82 20.14
C VAL A 72 -2.58 -14.35 20.14
N LYS A 73 -2.56 -14.99 21.33
CA LYS A 73 -2.58 -16.46 21.43
C LYS A 73 -3.89 -17.04 20.89
N ARG A 74 -5.03 -16.44 21.21
CA ARG A 74 -6.36 -16.89 20.74
C ARG A 74 -6.44 -16.88 19.22
N LEU A 75 -6.03 -15.77 18.61
CA LEU A 75 -6.06 -15.58 17.16
C LEU A 75 -5.03 -16.47 16.46
N LEU A 76 -3.83 -16.61 17.02
CA LEU A 76 -2.83 -17.53 16.49
C LEU A 76 -3.34 -18.98 16.50
N ALA A 77 -3.98 -19.42 17.57
CA ALA A 77 -4.56 -20.77 17.63
C ALA A 77 -5.65 -20.99 16.57
N ALA A 78 -6.48 -19.98 16.31
CA ALA A 78 -7.48 -20.02 15.26
C ALA A 78 -6.84 -20.08 13.86
N TYR A 79 -5.79 -19.29 13.63
CA TYR A 79 -5.00 -19.32 12.40
C TYR A 79 -4.40 -20.72 12.17
N GLU A 80 -3.70 -21.27 13.17
CA GLU A 80 -3.07 -22.59 13.08
C GLU A 80 -4.10 -23.71 12.85
N ALA A 81 -5.29 -23.58 13.42
CA ALA A 81 -6.37 -24.54 13.17
C ALA A 81 -6.81 -24.54 11.70
N MET A 82 -7.00 -23.36 11.12
CA MET A 82 -7.40 -23.20 9.71
C MET A 82 -6.27 -23.55 8.74
N ASN A 83 -5.04 -23.15 9.06
CA ASN A 83 -3.89 -23.27 8.15
C ASN A 83 -3.47 -24.73 7.93
N LYS A 84 -3.87 -25.66 8.82
CA LYS A 84 -3.64 -27.11 8.65
C LYS A 84 -4.27 -27.67 7.37
N ASP A 85 -5.38 -27.09 6.94
CA ASP A 85 -6.12 -27.55 5.76
C ASP A 85 -5.65 -26.85 4.47
N VAL A 86 -4.74 -25.87 4.58
CA VAL A 86 -4.22 -25.14 3.43
C VAL A 86 -3.06 -25.93 2.81
N PRO A 87 -3.18 -26.40 1.56
CA PRO A 87 -2.10 -27.11 0.90
C PRO A 87 -0.93 -26.15 0.64
N VAL A 88 0.29 -26.62 0.93
CA VAL A 88 1.51 -25.90 0.55
C VAL A 88 1.65 -25.97 -0.97
N ILE A 89 1.55 -24.84 -1.63
CA ILE A 89 1.80 -24.71 -3.07
C ILE A 89 3.25 -24.30 -3.30
N ASP A 90 3.96 -25.04 -4.14
CA ASP A 90 5.25 -24.58 -4.65
C ASP A 90 4.99 -23.41 -5.61
N GLU A 91 5.58 -22.25 -5.30
CA GLU A 91 5.49 -21.09 -6.19
C GLU A 91 6.03 -21.45 -7.57
N VAL A 92 5.15 -21.37 -8.57
CA VAL A 92 5.56 -21.51 -9.97
C VAL A 92 6.34 -20.26 -10.35
N LYS A 93 7.67 -20.35 -10.35
CA LYS A 93 8.55 -19.30 -10.87
C LYS A 93 8.20 -19.06 -12.34
N ARG A 94 7.50 -17.95 -12.60
CA ARG A 94 7.19 -17.53 -13.98
C ARG A 94 8.50 -17.29 -14.70
N THR A 95 8.75 -18.03 -15.77
CA THR A 95 9.87 -17.75 -16.66
C THR A 95 9.72 -16.32 -17.20
N PRO A 96 10.75 -15.46 -17.14
CA PRO A 96 10.64 -14.11 -17.67
C PRO A 96 10.28 -14.16 -19.16
N TYR A 97 9.38 -13.26 -19.56
CA TYR A 97 8.91 -13.15 -20.95
C TYR A 97 10.11 -12.93 -21.88
N LYS A 98 10.30 -13.81 -22.87
CA LYS A 98 11.29 -13.58 -23.93
C LYS A 98 10.79 -12.43 -24.82
N LYS A 99 11.56 -11.35 -24.89
CA LYS A 99 11.32 -10.22 -25.79
C LYS A 99 11.33 -10.64 -27.25
#